data_AF-A0A0F9HUA0-F1
#
_entry.id   AF-A0A0F9HUA0-F1
#
_cell.length_a   1.000
_cell.length_b   1.000
_cell.length_c   1.000
_cell.angle_alpha   90.00
_cell.angle_beta   90.00
_cell.angle_gamma   90.00
#
_symmetry.space_group_name_H-M   'P 1'
#
loop_
_entity.id
_entity.type
_entity.pdbx_description
1 polymer ?
#
loop_
_entity_poly.entity_id
_entity_poly.type
_entity_poly.pdbx_seq_one_letter_code
_entity_poly.pdbx_strand_id
1 'polypeptide(L)'
;MVKKWVTQLQPFAERLAELRAYVRTSLEQQDDKGLKAIRDACRKPTSSNCWWAIYRVTDVVSEEAHSILFKRQADAVKAKIEKEALGEE
;
A
#
# COMPACT_ATOMS: atom_id res chain seq x y z
N MET A 1 21.03 18.54 -20.77
CA MET A 1 19.66 18.39 -21.30
C MET A 1 18.78 17.49 -20.42
N VAL A 2 18.98 17.47 -19.10
CA VAL A 2 18.28 16.56 -18.14
C VAL A 2 17.06 17.23 -17.46
N LYS A 3 16.91 18.56 -17.53
CA LYS A 3 15.91 19.28 -16.72
C LYS A 3 14.49 19.33 -17.31
N LYS A 4 14.33 19.28 -18.63
CA LYS A 4 13.02 19.52 -19.27
C LYS A 4 12.02 18.40 -18.99
N TRP A 5 12.47 17.15 -19.03
CA TRP A 5 11.60 16.00 -18.77
C TRP A 5 11.22 15.91 -17.28
N VAL A 6 12.12 16.23 -16.35
CA VAL A 6 11.82 16.25 -14.91
C VAL A 6 10.69 17.23 -14.62
N THR A 7 10.78 18.47 -15.11
CA THR A 7 9.73 19.47 -14.93
C THR A 7 8.41 19.07 -15.60
N GLN A 8 8.47 18.38 -16.75
CA GLN A 8 7.27 17.88 -17.43
C GLN A 8 6.61 16.69 -16.72
N LEU A 9 7.41 15.82 -16.08
CA LEU A 9 6.91 14.66 -15.35
C LEU A 9 6.51 14.98 -13.90
N GLN A 10 7.02 16.08 -13.34
CA GLN A 10 6.78 16.50 -11.95
C GLN A 10 5.28 16.49 -11.57
N PRO A 11 4.35 17.06 -12.36
CA PRO A 11 2.94 17.05 -11.99
C PRO A 11 2.34 15.64 -11.94
N PHE A 12 2.81 14.73 -12.79
CA PHE A 12 2.35 13.33 -12.78
C PHE A 12 2.87 12.58 -11.54
N ALA A 13 4.12 12.84 -11.15
CA ALA A 13 4.69 12.28 -9.94
C ALA A 13 3.94 12.76 -8.68
N GLU A 14 3.59 14.04 -8.62
CA GLU A 14 2.79 14.62 -7.53
C GLU A 14 1.40 14.00 -7.46
N ARG A 15 0.69 13.87 -8.60
CA ARG A 15 -0.62 13.21 -8.63
C ARG A 15 -0.56 11.74 -8.24
N LEU A 16 0.50 11.03 -8.63
CA LEU A 16 0.71 9.64 -8.20
C LEU A 16 0.96 9.56 -6.69
N ALA A 17 1.71 10.50 -6.12
CA ALA A 17 1.95 10.57 -4.68
C ALA A 17 0.66 10.88 -3.90
N GLU A 18 -0.17 11.81 -4.38
CA GLU A 18 -1.49 12.11 -3.82
C GLU A 18 -2.40 10.87 -3.85
N LEU A 19 -2.45 10.14 -4.97
CA LEU A 19 -3.21 8.90 -5.09
C LEU A 19 -2.74 7.86 -4.07
N ARG A 20 -1.42 7.65 -3.97
CA ARG A 20 -0.83 6.72 -2.98
C ARG A 20 -1.21 7.11 -1.56
N ALA A 21 -1.11 8.38 -1.21
CA ALA A 21 -1.46 8.87 0.12
C ALA A 21 -2.94 8.61 0.43
N TYR A 22 -3.84 8.94 -0.51
CA TYR A 22 -5.27 8.69 -0.35
C TYR A 22 -5.58 7.20 -0.14
N VAL A 23 -5.07 6.34 -1.02
CA VAL A 23 -5.24 4.88 -0.93
C VAL A 23 -4.72 4.37 0.40
N ARG A 24 -3.51 4.79 0.80
CA ARG A 24 -2.89 4.36 2.05
C ARG A 24 -3.74 4.73 3.27
N THR A 25 -4.20 5.98 3.35
CA THR A 25 -5.06 6.43 4.47
C THR A 25 -6.33 5.58 4.58
N SER A 26 -6.96 5.23 3.46
CA SER A 26 -8.14 4.36 3.46
C SER A 26 -7.80 2.92 3.89
N LEU A 27 -6.65 2.39 3.48
CA LEU A 27 -6.22 1.04 3.82
C LEU A 27 -5.75 0.90 5.26
N GLU A 28 -5.17 1.93 5.86
CA GLU A 28 -4.71 1.90 7.27
C GLU A 28 -5.88 1.69 8.25
N GLN A 29 -7.10 2.05 7.86
CA GLN A 29 -8.34 1.82 8.62
C GLN A 29 -8.84 0.37 8.55
N GLN A 30 -8.31 -0.44 7.63
CA GLN A 30 -8.70 -1.84 7.45
C GLN A 30 -7.92 -2.76 8.41
N ASP A 31 -8.56 -3.86 8.80
CA ASP A 31 -7.92 -4.95 9.53
C ASP A 31 -7.06 -5.82 8.58
N ASP A 32 -6.23 -6.69 9.15
CA ASP A 32 -5.33 -7.52 8.35
C ASP A 32 -6.07 -8.49 7.42
N LYS A 33 -7.29 -8.91 7.80
CA LYS A 33 -8.14 -9.77 6.96
C LYS A 33 -8.67 -8.99 5.74
N GLY A 34 -9.15 -7.77 5.96
CA GLY A 34 -9.58 -6.85 4.89
C GLY A 34 -8.46 -6.51 3.94
N LEU A 35 -7.26 -6.19 4.46
CA LEU A 35 -6.08 -5.91 3.64
C LEU A 35 -5.70 -7.10 2.73
N LYS A 36 -5.72 -8.33 3.26
CA LYS A 36 -5.47 -9.54 2.46
C LYS A 36 -6.54 -9.73 1.38
N ALA A 37 -7.81 -9.55 1.72
CA ALA A 37 -8.91 -9.68 0.76
C ALA A 37 -8.82 -8.64 -0.38
N ILE A 38 -8.49 -7.38 -0.06
CA ILE A 38 -8.28 -6.31 -1.04
C ILE A 38 -7.12 -6.68 -1.97
N ARG A 39 -5.98 -7.10 -1.42
CA ARG A 39 -4.82 -7.51 -2.22
C ARG A 39 -5.16 -8.66 -3.18
N ASP A 40 -5.91 -9.66 -2.70
CA ASP A 40 -6.31 -10.80 -3.52
C ASP A 40 -7.33 -10.39 -4.60
N ALA A 41 -8.23 -9.45 -4.30
CA ALA A 41 -9.15 -8.87 -5.28
C ALA A 41 -8.42 -8.08 -6.39
N CYS A 42 -7.33 -7.38 -6.06
CA CYS A 42 -6.50 -6.71 -7.06
C CYS A 42 -5.88 -7.67 -8.09
N ARG A 43 -5.69 -8.95 -7.74
CA ARG A 43 -5.17 -9.99 -8.65
C ARG A 43 -6.23 -10.60 -9.55
N LYS A 44 -7.51 -10.40 -9.23
CA LYS A 44 -8.65 -10.99 -9.94
C LYS A 44 -9.69 -9.90 -10.23
N PRO A 45 -9.40 -8.98 -11.17
CA PRO A 45 -10.38 -7.97 -11.55
C PRO A 45 -11.64 -8.65 -12.08
N THR A 46 -12.75 -8.27 -11.47
CA THR A 46 -14.12 -8.61 -11.86
C THR A 46 -14.64 -7.59 -12.86
N SER A 47 -15.79 -7.86 -13.49
CA SER A 47 -16.47 -6.88 -14.34
C SER A 47 -16.77 -5.56 -13.62
N SER A 48 -16.92 -5.58 -12.29
CA SER A 48 -17.28 -4.41 -11.49
C SER A 48 -16.09 -3.51 -11.12
N ASN A 49 -14.85 -4.00 -11.24
CA ASN A 49 -13.63 -3.24 -10.93
C ASN A 49 -12.55 -3.34 -12.03
N CYS A 50 -12.92 -3.84 -13.22
CA CYS A 50 -12.00 -4.00 -14.35
C CYS A 50 -11.34 -2.68 -14.77
N TRP A 51 -12.01 -1.55 -14.56
CA TRP A 51 -11.44 -0.22 -14.82
C TRP A 51 -10.22 0.07 -13.94
N TRP A 52 -10.18 -0.40 -12.68
CA TRP A 52 -9.01 -0.23 -11.81
C TRP A 52 -7.79 -0.94 -12.39
N ALA A 53 -7.99 -2.12 -12.97
CA ALA A 53 -6.93 -2.91 -13.59
C ALA A 53 -6.43 -2.26 -14.88
N ILE A 54 -7.35 -1.75 -15.72
CA ILE A 54 -7.01 -1.03 -16.95
C ILE A 54 -6.12 0.19 -16.64
N TYR A 55 -6.48 0.96 -15.62
CA TYR A 55 -5.72 2.15 -15.21
C TYR A 55 -4.56 1.84 -14.25
N ARG A 56 -4.22 0.56 -14.03
CA ARG A 56 -3.12 0.12 -13.13
C ARG A 56 -3.26 0.61 -11.68
N VAL A 57 -4.45 1.06 -11.28
CA VAL A 57 -4.77 1.47 -9.90
C VAL A 57 -4.68 0.26 -8.97
N THR A 58 -4.97 -0.95 -9.47
CA THR A 58 -4.80 -2.21 -8.73
C THR A 58 -3.38 -2.43 -8.22
N ASP A 59 -2.37 -1.99 -8.96
CA ASP A 59 -0.96 -2.18 -8.57
C ASP A 59 -0.64 -1.32 -7.36
N VAL A 60 -1.02 -0.03 -7.42
CA VAL A 60 -0.83 0.92 -6.32
C VAL A 60 -1.54 0.42 -5.05
N VAL A 61 -2.79 -0.02 -5.17
CA VAL A 61 -3.58 -0.53 -4.04
C VAL A 61 -2.96 -1.81 -3.47
N SER A 62 -2.53 -2.74 -4.34
CA SER A 62 -1.89 -3.98 -3.91
C SER A 62 -0.55 -3.73 -3.21
N GLU A 63 0.27 -2.80 -3.72
CA GLU A 63 1.54 -2.42 -3.11
C GLU A 63 1.35 -1.79 -1.73
N GLU A 64 0.44 -0.81 -1.60
CA GLU A 64 0.18 -0.16 -0.32
C GLU A 64 -0.42 -1.12 0.70
N ALA A 65 -1.36 -1.99 0.29
CA ALA A 65 -1.91 -3.02 1.17
C ALA A 65 -0.84 -4.00 1.67
N HIS A 66 0.09 -4.39 0.80
CA HIS A 66 1.22 -5.24 1.18
C HIS A 66 2.19 -4.53 2.13
N SER A 67 2.52 -3.26 1.85
CA SER A 67 3.39 -2.42 2.69
C SER A 67 2.84 -2.28 4.11
N ILE A 68 1.54 -2.03 4.27
CA ILE A 68 0.90 -1.92 5.59
C ILE A 68 0.94 -3.26 6.33
N LEU A 69 0.59 -4.38 5.67
CA LEU A 69 0.65 -5.71 6.27
C LEU A 69 2.07 -6.05 6.75
N PHE A 70 3.08 -5.78 5.93
CA PHE A 70 4.47 -6.03 6.27
C PHE A 70 4.91 -5.19 7.47
N LYS A 71 4.57 -3.89 7.49
CA LYS A 71 4.87 -3.00 8.62
C LYS A 71 4.25 -3.52 9.93
N ARG A 72 2.96 -3.88 9.91
CA ARG A 72 2.27 -4.43 11.10
C ARG A 72 2.93 -5.72 11.60
N GLN A 73 3.36 -6.59 10.70
CA GLN A 73 4.09 -7.81 11.07
C GLN A 73 5.46 -7.50 11.69
N ALA A 74 6.21 -6.58 11.10
CA ALA A 74 7.50 -6.15 11.63
C ALA A 74 7.36 -5.52 13.02
N ASP A 75 6.36 -4.65 13.21
CA ASP A 75 6.06 -4.01 14.50
C ASP A 75 5.69 -5.05 15.57
N ALA A 76 4.88 -6.05 15.20
CA ALA A 76 4.52 -7.15 16.11
C ALA A 76 5.72 -8.02 16.51
N VAL A 77 6.64 -8.29 15.57
CA VAL A 77 7.89 -9.02 15.86
C VAL A 77 8.78 -8.18 16.77
N LYS A 78 8.93 -6.89 16.48
CA LYS A 78 9.72 -5.97 17.30
C LYS A 78 9.19 -5.92 18.74
N ALA A 79 7.87 -5.79 18.92
CA ALA A 79 7.25 -5.77 20.24
C ALA A 79 7.47 -7.08 21.02
N LYS A 80 7.51 -8.23 20.34
CA LYS A 80 7.85 -9.52 20.98
C LYS A 80 9.29 -9.56 21.47
N ILE A 81 10.23 -9.14 20.62
CA ILE A 81 11.66 -9.08 20.98
C ILE A 81 11.88 -8.15 22.17
N GLU A 82 11.21 -6.99 22.20
CA GLU A 82 11.31 -6.04 23.32
C GLU A 82 10.77 -6.62 24.63
N LYS A 83 9.66 -7.36 24.60
CA LYS A 83 9.13 -8.06 25.80
C LYS A 83 10.05 -9.16 26.30
N GLU A 84 10.56 -10.00 25.39
CA GLU A 84 11.52 -11.05 25.72
C GLU A 84 12.82 -10.47 26.30
N ALA A 85 13.29 -9.34 25.78
CA ALA A 85 14.45 -8.63 26.31
C ALA A 85 14.23 -8.02 27.71
N LEU A 86 12.99 -7.70 28.07
CA LEU A 86 12.60 -7.16 29.38
C LEU A 86 12.29 -8.26 30.42
N GLY A 87 12.26 -9.54 30.01
CA GLY A 87 12.01 -10.67 30.92
C GLY A 87 10.56 -10.75 31.43
N GLU A 88 9.61 -10.11 30.76
CA GLU A 88 8.18 -10.21 31.07
C GLU A 88 7.59 -11.39 30.28
N GLU A 89 7.53 -12.57 30.91
CA GLU A 89 6.73 -13.73 30.46
C GLU A 89 5.22 -13.50 30.67
#